data_AF-L0G328-F1
#
_entry.id   AF-L0G328-F1
#
_cell.length_a   1.000
_cell.length_b   1.000
_cell.length_c   1.000
_cell.angle_alpha   90.00
_cell.angle_beta   90.00
_cell.angle_gamma   90.00
#
_symmetry.space_group_name_H-M   'P 1'
#
loop_
_entity.id
_entity.type
_entity.pdbx_description
1 polymer ?
#
loop_
_entity_poly.entity_id
_entity_poly.type
_entity_poly.pdbx_seq_one_letter_code
_entity_poly.pdbx_strand_id
1 'polypeptide(L)'
;MELILIGLIVMNLLLSSWMIIKHGQGRSANERVTEDLAAIKQDLNVQMAENRKELNLQMNQQFKLVMDMVRESGKDQGAVLKDFGKLFRENVREFNDLQREKFSELERRQEKMLVATEARLEKMRETVDEKLQKTLETRLGQSFEAVSKQLQAVQKGLGEMQQLATGVGDLKRVLTNVKSRGILGEYQLQSILENILSPDQYISNAVMKRGSSERVEFAVKLPGNNESPVFLPVDAKFPQEAYHRLLEAYEGGDKSAMEVAKTALYRAVRKSAQDISQKYIYPPYTTDFAVMFLPMESLYAEVIREGGLAQQLQQDFKVVVAGPTTFAAMLNSLQMGFKTLAIQKRSSEVWKVLGAVKTEFGKFGDLIQKAQKKLHEANNELDTLVGTRTRVIQRRLRDVEALPEDEKGKFLDS
;
A
#
# COMPACT_ATOMS: atom_id res chain seq x y z
N MET A 1 103.65 -121.94 -37.68
CA MET A 1 102.40 -122.50 -37.14
C MET A 1 102.11 -121.99 -35.74
N GLU A 2 103.07 -121.94 -34.81
CA GLU A 2 102.81 -121.53 -33.41
C GLU A 2 102.51 -120.02 -33.20
N LEU A 3 103.12 -119.12 -33.99
CA LEU A 3 102.88 -117.66 -33.87
C LEU A 3 101.44 -117.24 -34.23
N ILE A 4 100.75 -117.99 -35.08
CA ILE A 4 99.38 -117.69 -35.52
C ILE A 4 98.37 -118.05 -34.41
N LEU A 5 98.64 -119.12 -33.65
CA LEU A 5 97.75 -119.57 -32.57
C LEU A 5 97.77 -118.58 -31.38
N ILE A 6 98.95 -118.06 -31.04
CA ILE A 6 99.12 -117.10 -29.96
C ILE A 6 98.44 -115.75 -30.31
N GLY A 7 98.49 -115.34 -31.58
CA GLY A 7 97.79 -114.13 -32.05
C GLY A 7 96.27 -114.22 -31.92
N LEU A 8 95.68 -115.38 -32.21
CA LEU A 8 94.22 -115.59 -32.11
C LEU A 8 93.70 -115.53 -30.67
N ILE A 9 94.46 -116.07 -29.71
CA ILE A 9 94.06 -116.07 -28.29
C ILE A 9 94.10 -114.65 -27.71
N VAL A 10 95.15 -113.88 -28.02
CA VAL A 10 95.27 -112.48 -27.59
C VAL A 10 94.14 -111.63 -28.18
N MET A 11 93.78 -111.85 -29.45
CA MET A 11 92.68 -111.12 -30.09
C MET A 11 91.31 -111.42 -29.44
N ASN A 12 91.06 -112.68 -29.03
CA ASN A 12 89.81 -113.05 -28.37
C ASN A 12 89.69 -112.45 -26.95
N LEU A 13 90.80 -112.41 -26.21
CA LEU A 13 90.87 -111.77 -24.89
C LEU A 13 90.72 -110.24 -24.96
N LEU A 14 91.21 -109.61 -26.02
CA LEU A 14 91.02 -108.17 -26.23
C LEU A 14 89.58 -107.84 -26.59
N LEU A 15 88.92 -108.66 -27.42
CA LEU A 15 87.51 -108.47 -27.79
C LEU A 15 86.56 -108.65 -26.60
N SER A 16 86.78 -109.66 -25.75
CA SER A 16 85.97 -109.87 -24.55
C SER A 16 86.16 -108.75 -23.52
N SER A 17 87.41 -108.30 -23.31
CA SER A 17 87.72 -107.16 -22.44
C SER A 17 87.07 -105.85 -22.92
N TRP A 18 87.11 -105.60 -24.23
CA TRP A 18 86.49 -104.40 -24.82
C TRP A 18 84.97 -104.37 -24.65
N MET A 19 84.30 -105.53 -24.77
CA MET A 19 82.84 -105.61 -24.63
C MET A 19 82.36 -105.36 -23.19
N ILE A 20 83.11 -105.83 -22.20
CA ILE A 20 82.81 -105.62 -20.76
C ILE A 20 82.96 -104.15 -20.38
N ILE A 21 84.01 -103.49 -20.87
CA ILE A 21 84.26 -102.06 -20.59
C ILE A 21 83.16 -101.17 -21.18
N LYS A 22 82.66 -101.50 -22.39
CA LYS A 22 81.62 -100.70 -23.05
C LYS A 22 80.25 -100.82 -22.38
N HIS A 23 79.90 -101.99 -21.83
CA HIS A 23 78.63 -102.16 -21.11
C HIS A 23 78.61 -101.51 -19.72
N GLY A 24 79.77 -101.33 -19.07
CA GLY A 24 79.88 -100.66 -17.78
C GLY A 24 79.61 -99.14 -17.83
N GLN A 25 79.85 -98.48 -18.96
CA GLN A 25 79.70 -97.02 -19.10
C GLN A 25 78.24 -96.53 -19.17
N GLY A 26 77.28 -97.39 -19.51
CA GLY A 26 75.86 -97.00 -19.63
C GLY A 26 75.13 -96.76 -18.30
N ARG A 27 75.61 -97.35 -17.20
CA ARG A 27 74.99 -97.17 -15.86
C ARG A 27 75.41 -95.87 -15.17
N SER A 28 76.64 -95.41 -15.37
CA SER A 28 77.14 -94.18 -14.73
C SER A 28 76.56 -92.89 -15.30
N ALA A 29 76.06 -92.91 -16.54
CA ALA A 29 75.45 -91.74 -17.17
C ALA A 29 74.08 -91.40 -16.54
N ASN A 30 73.31 -92.40 -16.11
CA ASN A 30 71.97 -92.18 -15.53
C ASN A 30 72.03 -91.69 -14.08
N GLU A 31 73.00 -92.12 -13.29
CA GLU A 31 73.19 -91.64 -11.91
C GLU A 31 73.57 -90.16 -11.85
N ARG A 32 74.42 -89.69 -12.79
CA ARG A 32 74.82 -88.28 -12.88
C ARG A 32 73.66 -87.35 -13.20
N VAL A 33 72.76 -87.75 -14.11
CA VAL A 33 71.60 -86.92 -14.46
C VAL A 33 70.63 -86.78 -13.27
N THR A 34 70.49 -87.81 -12.44
CA THR A 34 69.65 -87.73 -11.23
C THR A 34 70.27 -86.87 -10.13
N GLU A 35 71.60 -86.87 -9.99
CA GLU A 35 72.32 -85.99 -9.05
C GLU A 35 72.22 -84.52 -9.49
N ASP A 36 72.43 -84.22 -10.77
CA ASP A 36 72.34 -82.85 -11.30
C ASP A 36 70.94 -82.26 -11.11
N LEU A 37 69.88 -83.07 -11.29
CA LEU A 37 68.50 -82.64 -11.11
C LEU A 37 68.14 -82.39 -9.64
N ALA A 38 68.75 -83.14 -8.71
CA ALA A 38 68.60 -82.91 -7.28
C ALA A 38 69.32 -81.62 -6.83
N ALA A 39 70.53 -81.38 -7.36
CA ALA A 39 71.29 -80.16 -7.10
C ALA A 39 70.55 -78.91 -7.60
N ILE A 40 69.98 -78.95 -8.81
CA ILE A 40 69.19 -77.85 -9.38
C ILE A 40 67.95 -77.55 -8.52
N LYS A 41 67.21 -78.59 -8.07
CA LYS A 41 66.04 -78.37 -7.19
C LYS A 41 66.43 -77.76 -5.84
N GLN A 42 67.58 -78.15 -5.30
CA GLN A 42 68.06 -77.61 -4.04
C GLN A 42 68.48 -76.15 -4.18
N ASP A 43 69.21 -75.80 -5.23
CA ASP A 43 69.62 -74.42 -5.53
C ASP A 43 68.41 -73.50 -5.73
N LEU A 44 67.40 -73.98 -6.46
CA LEU A 44 66.17 -73.23 -6.73
C LEU A 44 65.35 -72.97 -5.44
N ASN A 45 65.35 -73.92 -4.50
CA ASN A 45 64.72 -73.73 -3.19
C ASN A 45 65.48 -72.74 -2.31
N VAL A 46 66.82 -72.73 -2.38
CA VAL A 46 67.66 -71.77 -1.65
C VAL A 46 67.44 -70.36 -2.20
N GLN A 47 67.47 -70.18 -3.53
CA GLN A 47 67.18 -68.90 -4.19
C GLN A 47 65.77 -68.40 -3.88
N MET A 48 64.76 -69.28 -3.88
CA MET A 48 63.39 -68.92 -3.48
C MET A 48 63.30 -68.45 -2.03
N ALA A 49 64.07 -69.06 -1.12
CA ALA A 49 64.10 -68.66 0.29
C ALA A 49 64.81 -67.31 0.49
N GLU A 50 65.89 -67.04 -0.25
CA GLU A 50 66.58 -65.76 -0.25
C GLU A 50 65.72 -64.64 -0.84
N ASN A 51 65.10 -64.87 -2.01
CA ASN A 51 64.16 -63.92 -2.60
C ASN A 51 62.99 -63.60 -1.66
N ARG A 52 62.44 -64.60 -0.96
CA ARG A 52 61.38 -64.35 0.04
C ARG A 52 61.87 -63.50 1.22
N LYS A 53 63.13 -63.65 1.65
CA LYS A 53 63.69 -62.82 2.72
C LYS A 53 63.91 -61.38 2.25
N GLU A 54 64.47 -61.20 1.06
CA GLU A 54 64.74 -59.89 0.49
C GLU A 54 63.43 -59.12 0.24
N LEU A 55 62.41 -59.79 -0.29
CA LEU A 55 61.10 -59.21 -0.56
C LEU A 55 60.37 -58.80 0.73
N ASN A 56 60.53 -59.57 1.82
CA ASN A 56 60.01 -59.19 3.14
C ASN A 56 60.77 -58.00 3.75
N LEU A 57 62.09 -57.94 3.55
CA LEU A 57 62.90 -56.81 4.02
C LEU A 57 62.49 -55.52 3.31
N GLN A 58 62.29 -55.60 1.99
CA GLN A 58 61.86 -54.48 1.15
C GLN A 58 60.43 -54.01 1.49
N MET A 59 59.50 -54.95 1.70
CA MET A 59 58.15 -54.67 2.21
C MET A 59 58.17 -53.92 3.55
N ASN A 60 58.99 -54.38 4.50
CA ASN A 60 59.10 -53.73 5.82
C ASN A 60 59.69 -52.32 5.73
N GLN A 61 60.64 -52.09 4.82
CA GLN A 61 61.19 -50.76 4.58
C GLN A 61 60.15 -49.82 3.97
N GLN A 62 59.37 -50.28 2.99
CA GLN A 62 58.26 -49.51 2.43
C GLN A 62 57.19 -49.19 3.48
N PHE A 63 56.86 -50.16 4.34
CA PHE A 63 55.88 -49.97 5.40
C PHE A 63 56.33 -48.93 6.44
N LYS A 64 57.63 -48.90 6.77
CA LYS A 64 58.21 -47.85 7.63
C LYS A 64 58.08 -46.46 7.01
N LEU A 65 58.43 -46.29 5.74
CA LEU A 65 58.35 -45.01 5.04
C LEU A 65 56.91 -44.48 4.99
N VAL A 66 55.93 -45.35 4.74
CA VAL A 66 54.50 -45.00 4.77
C VAL A 66 54.07 -44.54 6.17
N MET A 67 54.50 -45.26 7.22
CA MET A 67 54.15 -44.90 8.60
C MET A 67 54.78 -43.58 9.06
N ASP A 68 56.02 -43.30 8.64
CA ASP A 68 56.68 -42.03 8.93
C ASP A 68 55.98 -40.87 8.21
N MET A 69 55.56 -41.05 6.95
CA MET A 69 54.79 -40.05 6.19
C MET A 69 53.41 -39.77 6.81
N VAL A 70 52.72 -40.80 7.31
CA VAL A 70 51.43 -40.65 8.03
C VAL A 70 51.61 -39.91 9.36
N ARG A 71 52.71 -40.18 10.09
CA ARG A 71 53.02 -39.46 11.33
C ARG A 71 53.37 -38.00 11.11
N GLU A 72 54.03 -37.69 10.00
CA GLU A 72 54.37 -36.32 9.62
C GLU A 72 53.12 -35.53 9.21
N SER A 73 52.25 -36.14 8.38
CA SER A 73 50.96 -35.54 7.98
C SER A 73 50.00 -35.29 9.16
N GLY A 74 50.03 -36.15 10.18
CA GLY A 74 49.22 -35.96 11.40
C GLY A 74 49.66 -34.78 12.27
N LYS A 75 50.93 -34.34 12.19
CA LYS A 75 51.42 -33.17 12.94
C LYS A 75 50.99 -31.85 12.29
N ASP A 76 50.94 -31.79 10.97
CA ASP A 76 50.54 -30.60 10.22
C ASP A 76 49.05 -30.27 10.40
N GLN A 77 48.17 -31.28 10.44
CA GLN A 77 46.74 -31.07 10.72
C GLN A 77 46.48 -30.50 12.12
N GLY A 78 47.28 -30.89 13.12
CA GLY A 78 47.16 -30.37 14.49
C GLY A 78 47.57 -28.89 14.62
N ALA A 79 48.56 -28.44 13.84
CA ALA A 79 48.99 -27.05 13.81
C ALA A 79 47.91 -26.14 13.19
N VAL A 80 47.33 -26.55 12.07
CA VAL A 80 46.27 -25.81 11.37
C VAL A 80 45.01 -25.63 12.23
N LEU A 81 44.59 -26.68 12.95
CA LEU A 81 43.46 -26.60 13.89
C LEU A 81 43.72 -25.65 15.06
N LYS A 82 44.97 -25.59 15.55
CA LYS A 82 45.37 -24.70 16.64
C LYS A 82 45.38 -23.24 16.19
N ASP A 83 45.82 -22.97 14.98
CA ASP A 83 45.85 -21.63 14.40
C ASP A 83 44.43 -21.15 14.04
N PHE A 84 43.58 -22.03 13.51
CA PHE A 84 42.16 -21.75 13.34
C PHE A 84 41.49 -21.42 14.69
N GLY A 85 41.78 -22.20 15.74
CA GLY A 85 41.26 -21.93 17.08
C GLY A 85 41.75 -20.59 17.68
N LYS A 86 42.96 -20.13 17.33
CA LYS A 86 43.46 -18.81 17.73
C LYS A 86 42.74 -17.69 16.97
N LEU A 87 42.70 -17.76 15.64
CA LEU A 87 42.03 -16.78 14.79
C LEU A 87 40.54 -16.65 15.12
N PHE A 88 39.86 -17.77 15.39
CA PHE A 88 38.46 -17.75 15.79
C PHE A 88 38.25 -17.04 17.14
N ARG A 89 39.09 -17.30 18.14
CA ARG A 89 39.01 -16.61 19.44
C ARG A 89 39.31 -15.12 19.33
N GLU A 90 40.23 -14.74 18.46
CA GLU A 90 40.59 -13.35 18.20
C GLU A 90 39.42 -12.61 17.52
N ASN A 91 38.85 -13.19 16.47
CA ASN A 91 37.66 -12.64 15.79
C ASN A 91 36.43 -12.52 16.71
N VAL A 92 36.20 -13.49 17.60
CA VAL A 92 35.07 -13.43 18.55
C VAL A 92 35.30 -12.35 19.62
N ARG A 93 36.55 -12.08 20.01
CA ARG A 93 36.86 -10.96 20.92
C ARG A 93 36.65 -9.63 20.23
N GLU A 94 37.21 -9.46 19.03
CA GLU A 94 37.05 -8.23 18.24
C GLU A 94 35.58 -7.92 17.94
N PHE A 95 34.79 -8.96 17.62
CA PHE A 95 33.34 -8.82 17.44
C PHE A 95 32.62 -8.38 18.72
N ASN A 96 32.98 -8.95 19.88
CA ASN A 96 32.40 -8.56 21.17
C ASN A 96 32.78 -7.13 21.57
N ASP A 97 34.02 -6.72 21.32
CA ASP A 97 34.50 -5.37 21.62
C ASP A 97 33.80 -4.34 20.72
N LEU A 98 33.65 -4.63 19.43
CA LEU A 98 32.89 -3.81 18.50
C LEU A 98 31.41 -3.72 18.89
N GLN A 99 30.80 -4.83 19.30
CA GLN A 99 29.41 -4.79 19.81
C GLN A 99 29.30 -3.90 21.05
N ARG A 100 30.20 -4.03 22.03
CA ARG A 100 30.21 -3.18 23.22
C ARG A 100 30.37 -1.70 22.86
N GLU A 101 31.25 -1.37 21.92
CA GLU A 101 31.43 0.00 21.44
C GLU A 101 30.14 0.54 20.81
N LYS A 102 29.49 -0.24 19.94
CA LYS A 102 28.23 0.14 19.30
C LYS A 102 27.07 0.29 20.29
N PHE A 103 26.97 -0.58 21.29
CA PHE A 103 26.00 -0.45 22.36
C PHE A 103 26.24 0.82 23.18
N SER A 104 27.49 1.13 23.52
CA SER A 104 27.83 2.39 24.22
C SER A 104 27.51 3.63 23.37
N GLU A 105 27.71 3.56 22.05
CA GLU A 105 27.37 4.65 21.12
C GLU A 105 25.84 4.85 21.04
N LEU A 106 25.07 3.77 21.06
CA LEU A 106 23.61 3.80 21.09
C LEU A 106 23.08 4.38 22.40
N GLU A 107 23.60 3.96 23.55
CA GLU A 107 23.24 4.53 24.85
C GLU A 107 23.49 6.04 24.88
N ARG A 108 24.65 6.48 24.37
CA ARG A 108 24.99 7.91 24.32
C ARG A 108 24.11 8.70 23.34
N ARG A 109 23.64 8.08 22.25
CA ARG A 109 22.68 8.70 21.32
C ARG A 109 21.28 8.78 21.94
N GLN A 110 20.87 7.75 22.68
CA GLN A 110 19.60 7.73 23.40
C GLN A 110 19.56 8.82 24.48
N GLU A 111 20.61 8.95 25.28
CA GLU A 111 20.74 10.01 26.30
C GLU A 111 20.68 11.41 25.67
N LYS A 112 21.42 11.65 24.57
CA LYS A 112 21.32 12.91 23.83
C LYS A 112 19.92 13.19 23.28
N MET A 113 19.21 12.16 22.84
CA MET A 113 17.83 12.30 22.36
C MET A 113 16.89 12.69 23.49
N LEU A 114 17.04 12.09 24.68
CA LEU A 114 16.24 12.44 25.86
C LEU A 114 16.46 13.90 26.27
N VAL A 115 17.72 14.34 26.38
CA VAL A 115 18.07 15.73 26.71
C VAL A 115 17.56 16.71 25.66
N ALA A 116 17.69 16.39 24.36
CA ALA A 116 17.18 17.23 23.28
C ALA A 116 15.64 17.30 23.26
N THR A 117 14.97 16.21 23.64
CA THR A 117 13.50 16.15 23.73
C THR A 117 13.01 16.98 24.91
N GLU A 118 13.66 16.87 26.07
CA GLU A 118 13.34 17.68 27.25
C GLU A 118 13.52 19.18 26.99
N ALA A 119 14.65 19.58 26.36
CA ALA A 119 14.88 20.96 25.96
C ALA A 119 13.83 21.48 24.96
N ARG A 120 13.36 20.62 24.05
CA ARG A 120 12.33 20.98 23.05
C ARG A 120 10.94 21.09 23.69
N LEU A 121 10.65 20.26 24.68
CA LEU A 121 9.41 20.33 25.46
C LEU A 121 9.38 21.60 26.32
N GLU A 122 10.49 21.97 26.97
CA GLU A 122 10.56 23.19 27.77
C GLU A 122 10.41 24.45 26.90
N LYS A 123 11.10 24.48 25.74
CA LYS A 123 10.93 25.58 24.77
C LYS A 123 9.51 25.67 24.21
N MET A 124 8.82 24.53 24.08
CA MET A 124 7.40 24.50 23.70
C MET A 124 6.53 25.04 24.83
N ARG A 125 6.83 24.70 26.09
CA ARG A 125 6.16 25.25 27.28
C ARG A 125 6.29 26.77 27.35
N GLU A 126 7.49 27.30 27.19
CA GLU A 126 7.75 28.75 27.15
C GLU A 126 7.01 29.43 25.99
N THR A 127 7.05 28.86 24.78
CA THR A 127 6.36 29.43 23.62
C THR A 127 4.84 29.39 23.78
N VAL A 128 4.32 28.34 24.41
CA VAL A 128 2.88 28.16 24.66
C VAL A 128 2.42 29.13 25.76
N ASP A 129 3.17 29.30 26.84
CA ASP A 129 2.88 30.31 27.86
C ASP A 129 2.95 31.73 27.30
N GLU A 130 4.00 32.06 26.54
CA GLU A 130 4.15 33.39 25.95
C GLU A 130 3.03 33.68 24.93
N LYS A 131 2.68 32.71 24.07
CA LYS A 131 1.57 32.90 23.11
C LYS A 131 0.22 32.87 23.78
N LEU A 132 -0.02 32.04 24.79
CA LEU A 132 -1.29 32.03 25.51
C LEU A 132 -1.46 33.33 26.27
N GLN A 133 -0.48 33.76 27.06
CA GLN A 133 -0.60 34.98 27.86
C GLN A 133 -0.74 36.23 26.99
N LYS A 134 0.07 36.35 25.93
CA LYS A 134 0.00 37.49 25.01
C LYS A 134 -1.30 37.49 24.18
N THR A 135 -1.80 36.32 23.76
CA THR A 135 -3.05 36.21 22.99
C THR A 135 -4.27 36.38 23.89
N LEU A 136 -4.24 35.87 25.12
CA LEU A 136 -5.29 36.10 26.12
C LEU A 136 -5.34 37.56 26.50
N GLU A 137 -4.24 38.19 26.92
CA GLU A 137 -4.23 39.60 27.33
C GLU A 137 -4.66 40.52 26.20
N THR A 138 -4.21 40.26 24.96
CA THR A 138 -4.60 41.10 23.81
C THR A 138 -6.08 40.90 23.44
N ARG A 139 -6.57 39.65 23.36
CA ARG A 139 -7.97 39.40 22.99
C ARG A 139 -8.94 39.69 24.13
N LEU A 140 -8.61 39.36 25.37
CA LEU A 140 -9.41 39.72 26.55
C LEU A 140 -9.35 41.22 26.76
N GLY A 141 -8.20 41.89 26.61
CA GLY A 141 -8.10 43.34 26.70
C GLY A 141 -8.97 44.04 25.64
N GLN A 142 -8.89 43.62 24.38
CA GLN A 142 -9.74 44.16 23.31
C GLN A 142 -11.23 43.83 23.51
N SER A 143 -11.55 42.62 24.00
CA SER A 143 -12.93 42.23 24.29
C SER A 143 -13.49 42.96 25.51
N PHE A 144 -12.70 43.15 26.56
CA PHE A 144 -13.09 43.93 27.74
C PHE A 144 -13.16 45.42 27.43
N GLU A 145 -12.32 45.96 26.55
CA GLU A 145 -12.43 47.36 26.12
C GLU A 145 -13.67 47.58 25.24
N ALA A 146 -13.97 46.64 24.33
CA ALA A 146 -15.19 46.67 23.54
C ALA A 146 -16.44 46.53 24.43
N VAL A 147 -16.43 45.57 25.36
CA VAL A 147 -17.51 45.36 26.33
C VAL A 147 -17.64 46.54 27.29
N SER A 148 -16.54 47.15 27.73
CA SER A 148 -16.53 48.33 28.61
C SER A 148 -17.04 49.58 27.89
N LYS A 149 -16.64 49.81 26.63
CA LYS A 149 -17.22 50.86 25.77
C LYS A 149 -18.71 50.65 25.55
N GLN A 150 -19.14 49.40 25.39
CA GLN A 150 -20.54 49.04 25.23
C GLN A 150 -21.31 49.16 26.55
N LEU A 151 -20.69 48.86 27.69
CA LEU A 151 -21.24 49.07 29.03
C LEU A 151 -21.33 50.56 29.39
N GLN A 152 -20.38 51.39 28.96
CA GLN A 152 -20.45 52.85 29.09
C GLN A 152 -21.52 53.43 28.17
N ALA A 153 -21.65 52.95 26.93
CA ALA A 153 -22.73 53.35 26.03
C ALA A 153 -24.10 52.93 26.58
N VAL A 154 -24.17 51.74 27.20
CA VAL A 154 -25.37 51.25 27.88
C VAL A 154 -25.64 52.01 29.18
N GLN A 155 -24.64 52.35 30.00
CA GLN A 155 -24.81 53.19 31.19
C GLN A 155 -25.22 54.62 30.84
N LYS A 156 -24.69 55.18 29.74
CA LYS A 156 -25.10 56.49 29.22
C LYS A 156 -26.53 56.45 28.68
N GLY A 157 -26.90 55.38 27.97
CA GLY A 157 -28.28 55.10 27.56
C GLY A 157 -29.23 54.79 28.73
N LEU A 158 -28.73 54.21 29.83
CA LEU A 158 -29.48 53.93 31.06
C LEU A 158 -29.63 55.18 31.95
N GLY A 159 -28.69 56.13 31.90
CA GLY A 159 -28.83 57.46 32.50
C GLY A 159 -29.89 58.31 31.80
N GLU A 160 -30.04 58.15 30.48
CA GLU A 160 -31.19 58.66 29.72
C GLU A 160 -32.48 57.84 29.98
N MET A 161 -32.34 56.59 30.47
CA MET A 161 -33.45 55.68 30.80
C MET A 161 -34.09 55.91 32.17
N GLN A 162 -33.59 56.82 33.01
CA GLN A 162 -34.36 57.27 34.18
C GLN A 162 -35.57 58.14 33.77
N GLN A 163 -35.66 58.54 32.49
CA GLN A 163 -36.87 59.08 31.85
C GLN A 163 -37.71 58.03 31.08
N LEU A 164 -37.25 56.78 30.95
CA LEU A 164 -37.89 55.71 30.16
C LEU A 164 -38.60 54.65 31.03
N ALA A 165 -39.12 55.04 32.20
CA ALA A 165 -40.09 54.22 32.94
C ALA A 165 -41.43 54.02 32.18
N THR A 166 -41.54 54.53 30.95
CA THR A 166 -42.70 54.43 30.04
C THR A 166 -42.54 53.37 28.93
N GLY A 167 -41.47 52.56 28.94
CA GLY A 167 -41.06 51.67 27.84
C GLY A 167 -41.76 50.31 27.70
N VAL A 168 -42.87 50.04 28.41
CA VAL A 168 -43.64 48.78 28.25
C VAL A 168 -44.51 48.80 26.97
N GLY A 169 -44.62 49.95 26.30
CA GLY A 169 -45.38 50.10 25.04
C GLY A 169 -44.67 49.58 23.78
N ASP A 170 -43.33 49.57 23.73
CA ASP A 170 -42.59 49.29 22.49
C ASP A 170 -42.54 47.82 22.09
N LEU A 171 -42.52 46.87 23.04
CA LEU A 171 -42.65 45.44 22.72
C LEU A 171 -44.05 45.11 22.16
N LYS A 172 -45.11 45.75 22.68
CA LYS A 172 -46.46 45.65 22.12
C LYS A 172 -46.49 46.24 20.70
N ARG A 173 -45.71 47.28 20.43
CA ARG A 173 -45.66 47.99 19.14
C ARG A 173 -44.91 47.21 18.04
N VAL A 174 -43.84 46.50 18.39
CA VAL A 174 -43.15 45.57 17.46
C VAL A 174 -44.03 44.35 17.15
N LEU A 175 -44.87 43.94 18.12
CA LEU A 175 -45.92 42.94 17.94
C LEU A 175 -47.24 43.50 17.38
N THR A 176 -47.38 44.76 16.94
CA THR A 176 -48.60 45.21 16.24
C THR A 176 -48.36 45.53 14.77
N ASN A 177 -47.10 45.65 14.33
CA ASN A 177 -46.76 46.04 12.97
C ASN A 177 -46.65 44.83 12.02
N VAL A 178 -47.46 44.82 10.96
CA VAL A 178 -47.53 43.75 9.94
C VAL A 178 -46.16 43.46 9.29
N LYS A 179 -45.32 44.48 9.09
CA LYS A 179 -43.97 44.29 8.49
C LYS A 179 -42.99 43.60 9.43
N SER A 180 -42.95 44.00 10.69
CA SER A 180 -42.07 43.41 11.71
C SER A 180 -42.38 41.92 11.94
N ARG A 181 -43.62 41.52 11.70
CA ARG A 181 -44.08 40.13 11.88
C ARG A 181 -43.76 39.22 10.68
N GLY A 182 -43.78 39.75 9.44
CA GLY A 182 -43.30 39.02 8.26
C GLY A 182 -41.82 38.65 8.40
N ILE A 183 -41.01 39.61 8.88
CA ILE A 183 -39.58 39.43 9.13
C ILE A 183 -39.29 38.31 10.14
N LEU A 184 -40.14 38.12 11.17
CA LEU A 184 -39.97 37.04 12.14
C LEU A 184 -40.17 35.65 11.51
N GLY A 185 -41.13 35.53 10.59
CA GLY A 185 -41.36 34.28 9.86
C GLY A 185 -40.20 33.93 8.93
N GLU A 186 -39.68 34.93 8.21
CA GLU A 186 -38.48 34.80 7.37
C GLU A 186 -37.25 34.41 8.19
N TYR A 187 -37.06 35.03 9.36
CA TYR A 187 -35.95 34.71 10.26
C TYR A 187 -36.01 33.27 10.75
N GLN A 188 -37.20 32.77 11.10
CA GLN A 188 -37.36 31.38 11.53
C GLN A 188 -37.06 30.40 10.39
N LEU A 189 -37.53 30.70 9.17
CA LEU A 189 -37.22 29.91 7.99
C LEU A 189 -35.71 29.88 7.72
N GLN A 190 -35.06 31.04 7.80
CA GLN A 190 -33.61 31.18 7.65
C GLN A 190 -32.87 30.34 8.69
N SER A 191 -33.26 30.41 9.96
CA SER A 191 -32.62 29.66 11.04
C SER A 191 -32.72 28.14 10.82
N ILE A 192 -33.86 27.63 10.35
CA ILE A 192 -34.01 26.20 10.04
C ILE A 192 -33.10 25.80 8.87
N LEU A 193 -33.01 26.64 7.82
CA LEU A 193 -32.13 26.40 6.69
C LEU A 193 -30.64 26.39 7.10
N GLU A 194 -30.19 27.38 7.86
CA GLU A 194 -28.81 27.49 8.32
C GLU A 194 -28.37 26.34 9.24
N ASN A 195 -29.29 25.82 10.05
CA ASN A 195 -28.98 24.70 10.95
C ASN A 195 -28.85 23.36 10.22
N ILE A 196 -29.54 23.17 9.09
CA ILE A 196 -29.62 21.87 8.40
C ILE A 196 -28.77 21.84 7.12
N LEU A 197 -28.74 22.95 6.37
CA LEU A 197 -28.08 23.04 5.07
C LEU A 197 -26.84 23.92 5.15
N SER A 198 -25.84 23.60 4.34
CA SER A 198 -24.68 24.47 4.16
C SER A 198 -25.06 25.70 3.32
N PRO A 199 -24.41 26.88 3.50
CA PRO A 199 -24.76 28.11 2.79
C PRO A 199 -24.73 28.00 1.25
N ASP A 200 -23.95 27.06 0.72
CA ASP A 200 -23.88 26.76 -0.71
C ASP A 200 -25.09 25.98 -1.25
N GLN A 201 -25.90 25.37 -0.38
CA GLN A 201 -27.04 24.51 -0.73
C GLN A 201 -28.36 25.26 -0.84
N TYR A 202 -28.40 26.56 -0.55
CA TYR A 202 -29.60 27.39 -0.75
C TYR A 202 -29.21 28.79 -1.24
N ILE A 203 -30.19 29.58 -1.67
CA ILE A 203 -30.03 30.99 -2.06
C ILE A 203 -31.14 31.76 -1.37
N SER A 204 -30.80 32.83 -0.64
CA SER A 204 -31.77 33.78 -0.11
C SER A 204 -32.19 34.80 -1.18
N ASN A 205 -33.44 35.23 -1.12
CA ASN A 205 -34.05 36.19 -2.04
C ASN A 205 -33.76 35.84 -3.50
N ALA A 206 -34.14 34.65 -3.95
CA ALA A 206 -33.73 34.13 -5.26
C ALA A 206 -34.75 34.49 -6.36
N VAL A 207 -34.27 34.79 -7.57
CA VAL A 207 -35.12 35.02 -8.75
C VAL A 207 -35.30 33.69 -9.48
N MET A 208 -36.53 33.15 -9.50
CA MET A 208 -36.81 31.83 -10.11
C MET A 208 -37.00 31.88 -11.63
N LYS A 209 -37.55 32.99 -12.14
CA LYS A 209 -37.83 33.19 -13.56
C LYS A 209 -36.94 34.28 -14.14
N ARG A 210 -36.18 33.95 -15.20
CA ARG A 210 -35.33 34.92 -15.90
C ARG A 210 -36.17 36.11 -16.40
N GLY A 211 -35.74 37.32 -16.06
CA GLY A 211 -36.45 38.56 -16.40
C GLY A 211 -37.61 38.93 -15.46
N SER A 212 -37.88 38.15 -14.41
CA SER A 212 -38.84 38.51 -13.37
C SER A 212 -38.18 39.35 -12.27
N SER A 213 -38.91 40.31 -11.73
CA SER A 213 -38.54 41.03 -10.49
C SER A 213 -38.98 40.32 -9.22
N GLU A 214 -39.85 39.31 -9.34
CA GLU A 214 -40.36 38.55 -8.20
C GLU A 214 -39.25 37.66 -7.62
N ARG A 215 -39.06 37.75 -6.30
CA ARG A 215 -38.03 37.00 -5.56
C ARG A 215 -38.71 36.11 -4.54
N VAL A 216 -38.35 34.84 -4.56
CA VAL A 216 -38.72 33.91 -3.48
C VAL A 216 -37.77 34.11 -2.32
N GLU A 217 -38.27 34.03 -1.08
CA GLU A 217 -37.48 34.22 0.13
C GLU A 217 -36.27 33.29 0.18
N PHE A 218 -36.48 32.01 -0.12
CA PHE A 218 -35.40 31.03 -0.21
C PHE A 218 -35.60 30.05 -1.37
N ALA A 219 -34.50 29.63 -1.97
CA ALA A 219 -34.47 28.58 -2.98
C ALA A 219 -33.43 27.53 -2.58
N VAL A 220 -33.89 26.30 -2.28
CA VAL A 220 -33.01 25.18 -1.93
C VAL A 220 -32.49 24.54 -3.21
N LYS A 221 -31.18 24.32 -3.30
CA LYS A 221 -30.53 23.73 -4.48
C LYS A 221 -30.63 22.20 -4.42
N LEU A 222 -31.33 21.63 -5.38
CA LEU A 222 -31.40 20.19 -5.61
C LEU A 222 -30.43 19.77 -6.72
N PRO A 223 -29.85 18.56 -6.67
CA PRO A 223 -29.02 18.05 -7.74
C PRO A 223 -29.88 17.71 -8.97
N GLY A 224 -29.63 18.41 -10.08
CA GLY A 224 -30.30 18.15 -11.36
C GLY A 224 -29.59 17.13 -12.26
N ASN A 225 -30.29 16.67 -13.30
CA ASN A 225 -29.81 15.62 -14.21
C ASN A 225 -28.63 16.04 -15.10
N ASN A 226 -28.41 17.33 -15.37
CA ASN A 226 -27.43 17.83 -16.35
C ASN A 226 -26.51 18.93 -15.78
N GLU A 227 -25.85 18.66 -14.64
CA GLU A 227 -24.88 19.56 -13.97
C GLU A 227 -25.41 20.91 -13.48
N SER A 228 -26.61 21.32 -13.89
CA SER A 228 -27.30 22.52 -13.39
C SER A 228 -28.17 22.15 -12.17
N PRO A 229 -28.06 22.87 -11.06
CA PRO A 229 -28.94 22.66 -9.92
C PRO A 229 -30.37 23.05 -10.26
N VAL A 230 -31.33 22.25 -9.78
CA VAL A 230 -32.77 22.57 -9.83
C VAL A 230 -33.14 23.25 -8.52
N PHE A 231 -33.90 24.34 -8.58
CA PHE A 231 -34.25 25.09 -7.36
C PHE A 231 -35.61 24.67 -6.81
N LEU A 232 -35.69 24.37 -5.52
CA LEU A 232 -36.93 24.21 -4.77
C LEU A 232 -37.30 25.56 -4.13
N PRO A 233 -38.34 26.25 -4.62
CA PRO A 233 -38.77 27.53 -4.04
C PRO A 233 -39.44 27.31 -2.69
N VAL A 234 -39.07 28.13 -1.70
CA VAL A 234 -39.62 28.11 -0.35
C VAL A 234 -39.99 29.54 0.05
N ASP A 235 -41.26 29.76 0.36
CA ASP A 235 -41.82 31.08 0.64
C ASP A 235 -42.60 31.02 1.96
N ALA A 236 -42.28 31.90 2.91
CA ALA A 236 -43.01 32.02 4.17
C ALA A 236 -44.29 32.83 3.97
N LYS A 237 -45.40 32.25 4.42
CA LYS A 237 -46.71 32.92 4.39
C LYS A 237 -47.33 32.86 5.77
N PHE A 238 -47.82 34.02 6.20
CA PHE A 238 -48.50 34.13 7.48
C PHE A 238 -49.78 34.98 7.32
N PRO A 239 -50.95 34.37 7.01
CA PRO A 239 -52.24 35.05 6.93
C PRO A 239 -52.75 35.41 8.33
N GLN A 240 -52.01 36.29 8.99
CA GLN A 240 -52.07 36.49 10.43
C GLN A 240 -53.40 37.07 10.89
N GLU A 241 -53.96 38.04 10.18
CA GLU A 241 -55.25 38.62 10.56
C GLU A 241 -56.37 37.60 10.56
N ALA A 242 -56.38 36.69 9.57
CA ALA A 242 -57.36 35.62 9.50
C ALA A 242 -57.12 34.59 10.62
N TYR A 243 -55.85 34.31 10.94
CA TYR A 243 -55.49 33.42 12.03
C TYR A 243 -55.85 33.99 13.41
N HIS A 244 -55.60 35.27 13.67
CA HIS A 244 -55.99 35.93 14.92
C HIS A 244 -57.49 36.01 15.09
N ARG A 245 -58.24 36.36 14.03
CA ARG A 245 -59.71 36.32 14.06
C ARG A 245 -60.26 34.94 14.41
N LEU A 246 -59.58 33.89 13.95
CA LEU A 246 -59.93 32.52 14.31
C LEU A 246 -59.64 32.22 15.78
N LEU A 247 -58.51 32.68 16.33
CA LEU A 247 -58.19 32.54 17.75
C LEU A 247 -59.20 33.29 18.65
N GLU A 248 -59.53 34.53 18.30
CA GLU A 248 -60.55 35.32 19.02
C GLU A 248 -61.92 34.62 18.98
N ALA A 249 -62.30 34.04 17.84
CA ALA A 249 -63.54 33.27 17.73
C ALA A 249 -63.52 31.98 18.58
N TYR A 250 -62.36 31.31 18.70
CA TYR A 250 -62.19 30.17 19.61
C TYR A 250 -62.34 30.59 21.07
N GLU A 251 -61.76 31.71 21.48
CA GLU A 251 -61.87 32.25 22.83
C GLU A 251 -63.30 32.69 23.17
N GLY A 252 -64.00 33.30 22.20
CA GLY A 252 -65.40 33.73 22.34
C GLY A 252 -66.42 32.59 22.35
N GLY A 253 -66.05 31.37 21.93
CA GLY A 253 -66.92 30.20 21.94
C GLY A 253 -68.09 30.22 20.94
N ASP A 254 -68.16 31.20 20.04
CA ASP A 254 -69.21 31.32 19.03
C ASP A 254 -68.90 30.43 17.80
N LYS A 255 -69.66 29.36 17.65
CA LYS A 255 -69.52 28.40 16.54
C LYS A 255 -69.70 29.03 15.16
N SER A 256 -70.59 30.01 15.01
CA SER A 256 -70.81 30.68 13.73
C SER A 256 -69.61 31.56 13.36
N ALA A 257 -69.11 32.33 14.31
CA ALA A 257 -67.93 33.16 14.12
C ALA A 257 -66.68 32.32 13.80
N MET A 258 -66.52 31.15 14.45
CA MET A 258 -65.42 30.22 14.17
C MET A 258 -65.42 29.74 12.72
N GLU A 259 -66.55 29.29 12.18
CA GLU A 259 -66.63 28.78 10.81
C GLU A 259 -66.38 29.86 9.74
N VAL A 260 -66.84 31.09 10.00
CA VAL A 260 -66.55 32.25 9.13
C VAL A 260 -65.05 32.56 9.14
N ALA A 261 -64.42 32.59 10.32
CA ALA A 261 -63.00 32.87 10.47
C ALA A 261 -62.12 31.78 9.82
N LYS A 262 -62.48 30.49 9.98
CA LYS A 262 -61.82 29.37 9.29
C LYS A 262 -61.87 29.53 7.78
N THR A 263 -63.07 29.76 7.23
CA THR A 263 -63.25 29.93 5.78
C THR A 263 -62.41 31.08 5.23
N ALA A 264 -62.30 32.19 5.99
CA ALA A 264 -61.46 33.32 5.62
C ALA A 264 -59.96 32.95 5.62
N LEU A 265 -59.50 32.20 6.63
CA LEU A 265 -58.13 31.69 6.71
C LEU A 265 -57.81 30.78 5.52
N TYR A 266 -58.67 29.82 5.23
CA TYR A 266 -58.48 28.88 4.13
C TYR A 266 -58.45 29.58 2.77
N ARG A 267 -59.30 30.60 2.57
CA ARG A 267 -59.24 31.43 1.37
C ARG A 267 -57.91 32.17 1.24
N ALA A 268 -57.38 32.72 2.34
CA ALA A 268 -56.10 33.42 2.34
C ALA A 268 -54.92 32.48 2.05
N VAL A 269 -54.95 31.26 2.58
CA VAL A 269 -53.95 30.21 2.29
C VAL A 269 -54.03 29.78 0.83
N ARG A 270 -55.23 29.53 0.27
CA ARG A 270 -55.42 29.20 -1.15
C ARG A 270 -54.87 30.29 -2.06
N LYS A 271 -55.17 31.56 -1.78
CA LYS A 271 -54.62 32.69 -2.55
C LYS A 271 -53.10 32.72 -2.51
N SER A 272 -52.52 32.52 -1.32
CA SER A 272 -51.07 32.50 -1.15
C SER A 272 -50.42 31.36 -1.95
N ALA A 273 -51.06 30.19 -2.02
CA ALA A 273 -50.56 29.05 -2.79
C ALA A 273 -50.63 29.32 -4.29
N GLN A 274 -51.73 29.93 -4.75
CA GLN A 274 -51.87 30.37 -6.14
C GLN A 274 -50.77 31.38 -6.52
N ASP A 275 -50.50 32.36 -5.66
CA ASP A 275 -49.45 33.36 -5.90
C ASP A 275 -48.05 32.70 -5.97
N ILE A 276 -47.72 31.80 -5.04
CA ILE A 276 -46.46 31.05 -5.03
C ILE A 276 -46.30 30.24 -6.33
N SER A 277 -47.36 29.53 -6.72
CA SER A 277 -47.37 28.68 -7.92
C SER A 277 -47.07 29.49 -9.17
N GLN A 278 -47.79 30.60 -9.37
CA GLN A 278 -47.66 31.44 -10.56
C GLN A 278 -46.31 32.18 -10.64
N LYS A 279 -45.75 32.57 -9.49
CA LYS A 279 -44.53 33.36 -9.43
C LYS A 279 -43.25 32.54 -9.49
N TYR A 280 -43.25 31.36 -8.86
CA TYR A 280 -42.01 30.66 -8.53
C TYR A 280 -41.86 29.27 -9.16
N ILE A 281 -42.92 28.64 -9.65
CA ILE A 281 -42.84 27.32 -10.28
C ILE A 281 -42.57 27.49 -11.78
N TYR A 282 -41.35 27.15 -12.21
CA TYR A 282 -40.89 27.23 -13.59
C TYR A 282 -39.92 26.09 -13.97
N PRO A 283 -40.42 24.84 -14.15
CA PRO A 283 -39.64 23.74 -14.69
C PRO A 283 -39.12 24.07 -16.11
N PRO A 284 -37.89 23.66 -16.50
CA PRO A 284 -36.97 22.78 -15.77
C PRO A 284 -36.02 23.49 -14.79
N TYR A 285 -36.14 24.81 -14.61
CA TYR A 285 -35.23 25.58 -13.74
C TYR A 285 -35.55 25.39 -12.25
N THR A 286 -36.83 25.23 -11.92
CA THR A 286 -37.29 24.88 -10.57
C THR A 286 -37.88 23.48 -10.54
N THR A 287 -38.16 22.99 -9.33
CA THR A 287 -39.01 21.81 -9.12
C THR A 287 -40.43 22.04 -9.65
N ASP A 288 -41.14 20.93 -9.91
CA ASP A 288 -42.55 20.94 -10.32
C ASP A 288 -43.51 21.36 -9.20
N PHE A 289 -42.98 21.58 -7.98
CA PHE A 289 -43.73 22.03 -6.82
C PHE A 289 -42.92 23.05 -6.01
N ALA A 290 -43.60 23.82 -5.18
CA ALA A 290 -42.98 24.75 -4.23
C ALA A 290 -43.43 24.46 -2.79
N VAL A 291 -42.73 25.01 -1.81
CA VAL A 291 -43.06 24.87 -0.39
C VAL A 291 -43.59 26.19 0.15
N MET A 292 -44.80 26.14 0.72
CA MET A 292 -45.33 27.22 1.54
C MET A 292 -44.98 26.95 3.00
N PHE A 293 -44.11 27.78 3.55
CA PHE A 293 -43.71 27.70 4.95
C PHE A 293 -44.69 28.48 5.83
N LEU A 294 -45.23 27.84 6.85
CA LEU A 294 -46.08 28.47 7.86
C LEU A 294 -45.29 28.55 9.17
N PRO A 295 -44.91 29.74 9.67
CA PRO A 295 -43.96 29.86 10.78
C PRO A 295 -44.51 29.35 12.13
N MET A 296 -45.84 29.27 12.28
CA MET A 296 -46.49 28.79 13.50
C MET A 296 -46.98 27.36 13.31
N GLU A 297 -46.51 26.44 14.14
CA GLU A 297 -46.96 25.04 14.10
C GLU A 297 -48.48 24.92 14.33
N SER A 298 -49.05 25.78 15.16
CA SER A 298 -50.49 25.85 15.41
C SER A 298 -51.30 26.32 14.19
N LEU A 299 -50.73 27.18 13.35
CA LEU A 299 -51.35 27.58 12.07
C LEU A 299 -51.27 26.43 11.07
N TYR A 300 -50.10 25.79 10.96
CA TYR A 300 -49.93 24.60 10.13
C TYR A 300 -50.92 23.49 10.50
N ALA A 301 -51.09 23.21 11.79
CA ALA A 301 -52.06 22.24 12.28
C ALA A 301 -53.50 22.57 11.86
N GLU A 302 -53.90 23.84 11.88
CA GLU A 302 -55.24 24.26 11.46
C GLU A 302 -55.46 24.08 9.95
N VAL A 303 -54.43 24.32 9.14
CA VAL A 303 -54.48 24.13 7.68
C VAL A 303 -54.58 22.65 7.32
N ILE A 304 -53.89 21.78 8.04
CA ILE A 304 -53.97 20.31 7.83
C ILE A 304 -55.28 19.72 8.38
N ARG A 305 -55.84 20.32 9.43
CA ARG A 305 -57.09 19.85 10.05
C ARG A 305 -58.28 19.91 9.09
N GLU A 306 -58.31 20.87 8.16
CA GLU A 306 -59.33 20.91 7.12
C GLU A 306 -59.11 19.74 6.15
N GLY A 307 -60.02 18.76 6.19
CA GLY A 307 -59.99 17.61 5.31
C GLY A 307 -59.99 18.03 3.84
N GLY A 308 -58.84 17.94 3.20
CA GLY A 308 -58.66 18.17 1.77
C GLY A 308 -58.01 19.49 1.36
N LEU A 309 -57.83 20.49 2.25
CA LEU A 309 -57.17 21.74 1.85
C LEU A 309 -55.73 21.50 1.42
N ALA A 310 -54.91 20.88 2.28
CA ALA A 310 -53.52 20.58 1.95
C ALA A 310 -53.38 19.77 0.64
N GLN A 311 -54.26 18.79 0.44
CA GLN A 311 -54.31 17.98 -0.78
C GLN A 311 -54.68 18.83 -2.01
N GLN A 312 -55.66 19.72 -1.88
CA GLN A 312 -56.07 20.63 -2.93
C GLN A 312 -54.93 21.56 -3.33
N LEU A 313 -54.22 22.15 -2.36
CA LEU A 313 -53.08 23.04 -2.64
C LEU A 313 -51.97 22.30 -3.40
N GLN A 314 -51.72 21.04 -3.06
CA GLN A 314 -50.74 20.21 -3.75
C GLN A 314 -51.19 19.83 -5.17
N GLN A 315 -52.46 19.50 -5.37
CA GLN A 315 -52.96 19.07 -6.68
C GLN A 315 -53.11 20.24 -7.67
N ASP A 316 -53.80 21.29 -7.23
CA ASP A 316 -54.21 22.43 -8.06
C ASP A 316 -53.06 23.42 -8.29
N PHE A 317 -52.28 23.71 -7.23
CA PHE A 317 -51.24 24.75 -7.28
C PHE A 317 -49.82 24.18 -7.23
N LYS A 318 -49.65 22.86 -7.05
CA LYS A 318 -48.33 22.23 -6.82
C LYS A 318 -47.59 22.87 -5.64
N VAL A 319 -48.32 23.23 -4.58
CA VAL A 319 -47.74 23.80 -3.36
C VAL A 319 -47.91 22.83 -2.20
N VAL A 320 -46.79 22.47 -1.58
CA VAL A 320 -46.75 21.67 -0.36
C VAL A 320 -46.66 22.60 0.84
N VAL A 321 -47.53 22.42 1.82
CA VAL A 321 -47.51 23.23 3.04
C VAL A 321 -46.65 22.55 4.10
N ALA A 322 -45.80 23.31 4.79
CA ALA A 322 -44.97 22.80 5.87
C ALA A 322 -44.88 23.79 7.05
N GLY A 323 -45.06 23.27 8.27
CA GLY A 323 -44.70 23.97 9.52
C GLY A 323 -43.21 23.81 9.86
N PRO A 324 -42.69 24.47 10.92
CA PRO A 324 -41.29 24.42 11.32
C PRO A 324 -40.74 23.00 11.49
N THR A 325 -41.45 22.13 12.20
CA THR A 325 -40.98 20.77 12.47
C THR A 325 -41.03 19.91 11.21
N THR A 326 -42.10 20.04 10.43
CA THR A 326 -42.28 19.27 9.19
C THR A 326 -41.25 19.70 8.12
N PHE A 327 -41.00 21.01 8.00
CA PHE A 327 -40.02 21.55 7.07
C PHE A 327 -38.60 21.10 7.43
N ALA A 328 -38.23 21.15 8.72
CA ALA A 328 -36.95 20.63 9.19
C ALA A 328 -36.79 19.13 8.88
N ALA A 329 -37.83 18.33 9.09
CA ALA A 329 -37.82 16.90 8.75
C ALA A 329 -37.65 16.67 7.23
N MET A 330 -38.36 17.44 6.42
CA MET A 330 -38.26 17.38 4.95
C MET A 330 -36.85 17.75 4.47
N LEU A 331 -36.24 18.80 5.02
CA LEU A 331 -34.87 19.17 4.69
C LEU A 331 -33.85 18.11 5.10
N ASN A 332 -33.99 17.51 6.28
CA ASN A 332 -33.13 16.41 6.71
C ASN A 332 -33.23 15.20 5.77
N SER A 333 -34.44 14.86 5.33
CA SER A 333 -34.67 13.81 4.34
C SER A 333 -33.98 14.12 3.00
N LEU A 334 -34.14 15.36 2.51
CA LEU A 334 -33.46 15.83 1.29
C LEU A 334 -31.94 15.81 1.43
N GLN A 335 -31.40 16.23 2.59
CA GLN A 335 -29.96 16.22 2.87
C GLN A 335 -29.38 14.80 2.81
N MET A 336 -30.11 13.80 3.31
CA MET A 336 -29.70 12.39 3.24
C MET A 336 -29.70 11.88 1.78
N GLY A 337 -30.65 12.34 0.97
CA GLY A 337 -30.65 12.13 -0.48
C GLY A 337 -29.44 12.76 -1.18
N PHE A 338 -29.07 13.99 -0.83
CA PHE A 338 -27.89 14.67 -1.41
C PHE A 338 -26.59 13.99 -1.03
N LYS A 339 -26.42 13.55 0.22
CA LYS A 339 -25.24 12.78 0.66
C LYS A 339 -25.09 11.50 -0.15
N THR A 340 -26.19 10.78 -0.37
CA THR A 340 -26.18 9.53 -1.16
C THR A 340 -25.77 9.77 -2.61
N LEU A 341 -26.32 10.81 -3.26
CA LEU A 341 -25.97 11.13 -4.64
C LEU A 341 -24.54 11.67 -4.80
N ALA A 342 -24.06 12.48 -3.83
CA ALA A 342 -22.69 12.97 -3.82
C ALA A 342 -21.67 11.83 -3.68
N ILE A 343 -21.98 10.81 -2.87
CA ILE A 343 -21.18 9.59 -2.75
C ILE A 343 -21.15 8.83 -4.09
N GLN A 344 -22.30 8.68 -4.77
CA GLN A 344 -22.35 8.03 -6.08
C GLN A 344 -21.50 8.74 -7.14
N LYS A 345 -21.51 10.08 -7.18
CA LYS A 345 -20.67 10.85 -8.12
C LYS A 345 -19.17 10.64 -7.88
N ARG A 346 -18.72 10.62 -6.62
CA ARG A 346 -17.30 10.36 -6.30
C ARG A 346 -16.84 8.97 -6.74
N SER A 347 -17.70 7.96 -6.67
CA SER A 347 -17.39 6.63 -7.20
C SER A 347 -17.18 6.62 -8.72
N SER A 348 -17.91 7.43 -9.48
CA SER A 348 -17.72 7.54 -10.94
C SER A 348 -16.38 8.18 -11.33
N GLU A 349 -15.87 9.09 -10.50
CA GLU A 349 -14.57 9.73 -10.70
C GLU A 349 -13.42 8.74 -10.46
N VAL A 350 -13.55 7.89 -9.44
CA VAL A 350 -12.64 6.76 -9.20
C VAL A 350 -12.60 5.81 -10.40
N TRP A 351 -13.76 5.49 -11.01
CA TRP A 351 -13.81 4.67 -12.22
C TRP A 351 -13.12 5.31 -13.43
N LYS A 352 -13.23 6.64 -13.60
CA LYS A 352 -12.49 7.39 -14.63
C LYS A 352 -10.98 7.31 -14.43
N VAL A 353 -10.51 7.51 -13.19
CA VAL A 353 -9.09 7.41 -12.84
C VAL A 353 -8.58 5.98 -13.07
N LEU A 354 -9.33 4.97 -12.63
CA LEU A 354 -8.99 3.56 -12.87
C LEU A 354 -8.98 3.20 -14.36
N GLY A 355 -9.88 3.78 -15.17
CA GLY A 355 -9.88 3.62 -16.63
C GLY A 355 -8.63 4.22 -17.29
N ALA A 356 -8.20 5.40 -16.85
CA ALA A 356 -6.96 6.01 -17.30
C ALA A 356 -5.73 5.15 -16.93
N VAL A 357 -5.68 4.67 -15.68
CA VAL A 357 -4.61 3.77 -15.21
C VAL A 357 -4.58 2.45 -15.99
N LYS A 358 -5.74 1.83 -16.27
CA LYS A 358 -5.83 0.61 -17.09
C LYS A 358 -5.25 0.82 -18.49
N THR A 359 -5.51 1.99 -19.07
CA THR A 359 -5.01 2.34 -20.42
C THR A 359 -3.49 2.51 -20.42
N GLU A 360 -2.94 3.18 -19.41
CA GLU A 360 -1.48 3.32 -19.24
C GLU A 360 -0.80 1.96 -18.96
N PHE A 361 -1.41 1.08 -18.16
CA PHE A 361 -0.91 -0.27 -17.95
C PHE A 361 -0.91 -1.12 -19.23
N GLY A 362 -1.90 -0.93 -20.11
CA GLY A 362 -1.91 -1.56 -21.44
C GLY A 362 -0.71 -1.14 -22.29
N LYS A 363 -0.43 0.17 -22.36
CA LYS A 363 0.75 0.71 -23.08
C LYS A 363 2.07 0.20 -22.50
N PHE A 364 2.16 0.06 -21.18
CA PHE A 364 3.32 -0.51 -20.52
C PHE A 364 3.53 -1.99 -20.89
N GLY A 365 2.43 -2.77 -20.99
CA GLY A 365 2.46 -4.14 -21.49
C GLY A 365 3.03 -4.24 -22.91
N ASP A 366 2.62 -3.35 -23.82
CA ASP A 366 3.13 -3.31 -25.20
C ASP A 366 4.63 -2.98 -25.25
N LEU A 367 5.11 -2.10 -24.36
CA LEU A 367 6.53 -1.76 -24.24
C LEU A 367 7.36 -2.94 -23.74
N ILE A 368 6.88 -3.68 -22.73
CA ILE A 368 7.52 -4.91 -22.23
C ILE A 368 7.59 -5.95 -23.34
N GLN A 369 6.50 -6.12 -24.11
CA GLN A 369 6.47 -7.09 -25.22
C GLN A 369 7.47 -6.73 -26.32
N LYS A 370 7.60 -5.44 -26.66
CA LYS A 370 8.65 -4.96 -27.59
C LYS A 370 10.06 -5.18 -27.04
N ALA A 371 10.27 -4.96 -25.75
CA ALA A 371 11.57 -5.20 -25.10
C ALA A 371 11.95 -6.69 -25.12
N GLN A 372 11.00 -7.58 -24.82
CA GLN A 372 11.18 -9.02 -24.91
C GLN A 372 11.55 -9.45 -26.35
N LYS A 373 10.86 -8.91 -27.36
CA LYS A 373 11.17 -9.20 -28.76
C LYS A 373 12.60 -8.81 -29.13
N LYS A 374 13.05 -7.61 -28.73
CA LYS A 374 14.43 -7.15 -28.94
C LYS A 374 15.47 -8.03 -28.24
N LEU A 375 15.20 -8.47 -27.02
CA LEU A 375 16.09 -9.41 -26.31
C LEU A 375 16.18 -10.74 -27.05
N HIS A 376 15.07 -11.24 -27.59
CA HIS A 376 15.06 -12.49 -28.35
C HIS A 376 15.83 -12.36 -29.68
N GLU A 377 15.66 -11.24 -30.38
CA GLU A 377 16.44 -10.89 -31.58
C GLU A 377 17.94 -10.82 -31.28
N ALA A 378 18.33 -10.14 -30.19
CA ALA A 378 19.74 -10.07 -29.76
C ALA A 378 20.31 -11.45 -29.39
N ASN A 379 19.50 -12.30 -28.75
CA ASN A 379 19.92 -13.66 -28.38
C ASN A 379 20.14 -14.54 -29.62
N ASN A 380 19.25 -14.44 -30.61
CA ASN A 380 19.42 -15.14 -31.88
C ASN A 380 20.66 -14.65 -32.63
N GLU A 381 20.94 -13.34 -32.62
CA GLU A 381 22.12 -12.76 -33.26
C GLU A 381 23.42 -13.27 -32.61
N LEU A 382 23.45 -13.33 -31.28
CA LEU A 382 24.54 -13.95 -30.51
C LEU A 382 24.73 -15.42 -30.89
N ASP A 383 23.66 -16.21 -30.99
CA ASP A 383 23.75 -17.62 -31.40
C ASP A 383 24.31 -17.78 -32.82
N THR A 384 23.92 -16.93 -33.77
CA THR A 384 24.52 -16.93 -35.12
C THR A 384 25.99 -16.55 -35.11
N LEU A 385 26.38 -15.53 -34.34
CA LEU A 385 27.76 -15.07 -34.23
C LEU A 385 28.64 -16.12 -33.56
N VAL A 386 28.19 -16.73 -32.47
CA VAL A 386 28.93 -17.79 -31.78
C VAL A 386 28.96 -19.05 -32.64
N GLY A 387 27.84 -19.51 -33.19
CA GLY A 387 27.79 -20.76 -33.94
C GLY A 387 28.54 -20.72 -35.28
N THR A 388 28.34 -19.66 -36.07
CA THR A 388 28.89 -19.58 -37.43
C THR A 388 30.35 -19.15 -37.41
N ARG A 389 30.69 -18.12 -36.62
CA ARG A 389 32.06 -17.59 -36.56
C ARG A 389 32.99 -18.55 -35.83
N THR A 390 32.54 -19.23 -34.76
CA THR A 390 33.33 -20.28 -34.10
C THR A 390 33.57 -21.47 -35.02
N ARG A 391 32.58 -21.92 -35.83
CA ARG A 391 32.81 -22.99 -36.82
C ARG A 391 33.78 -22.59 -37.91
N VAL A 392 33.71 -21.34 -38.40
CA VAL A 392 34.64 -20.83 -39.42
C VAL A 392 36.05 -20.70 -38.85
N ILE A 393 36.19 -20.20 -37.62
CA ILE A 393 37.47 -20.11 -36.90
C ILE A 393 38.05 -21.50 -36.64
N GLN A 394 37.26 -22.45 -36.14
CA GLN A 394 37.68 -23.85 -35.94
C GLN A 394 37.98 -24.59 -37.24
N ARG A 395 37.39 -24.20 -38.37
CA ARG A 395 37.71 -24.76 -39.68
C ARG A 395 39.07 -24.23 -40.15
N ARG A 396 39.30 -22.91 -40.07
CA ARG A 396 40.59 -22.30 -40.43
C ARG A 396 41.73 -22.70 -39.50
N LEU A 397 41.47 -22.93 -38.21
CA LEU A 397 42.47 -23.45 -37.27
C LEU A 397 42.81 -24.93 -37.50
N ARG A 398 41.94 -25.71 -38.14
CA ARG A 398 42.23 -27.10 -38.55
C ARG A 398 43.06 -27.18 -39.82
N ASP A 399 42.98 -26.17 -40.68
CA ASP A 399 43.78 -26.07 -41.91
C ASP A 399 45.22 -25.58 -41.64
N VAL A 400 45.54 -25.18 -40.39
CA VAL A 400 46.91 -24.89 -39.96
C VAL A 400 47.50 -26.18 -39.39
N GLU A 401 48.13 -26.97 -40.25
CA GLU A 401 48.94 -28.12 -39.84
C GLU A 401 50.09 -27.67 -38.94
N ALA A 402 50.37 -28.47 -37.91
CA ALA A 402 51.54 -28.32 -37.05
C ALA A 402 52.81 -28.30 -37.91
N LEU A 403 53.63 -27.25 -37.75
CA LEU A 403 54.93 -27.13 -38.43
C LEU A 403 55.78 -28.39 -38.17
N PRO A 404 56.40 -28.99 -39.20
CA PRO A 404 57.43 -30.01 -39.02
C PRO A 404 58.59 -29.45 -38.17
N GLU A 405 59.17 -30.28 -37.31
CA GLU A 405 60.25 -29.87 -36.38
C GLU A 405 61.55 -29.39 -37.06
N ASP A 406 61.64 -29.38 -38.39
CA ASP A 406 62.87 -29.02 -39.12
C ASP A 406 63.01 -27.54 -39.50
N GLU A 407 62.07 -26.66 -39.15
CA GLU A 407 62.18 -25.20 -39.39
C GLU A 407 62.17 -24.32 -38.13
N LYS A 408 62.41 -24.89 -36.93
CA LYS A 408 62.56 -24.08 -35.70
C LYS A 408 63.87 -23.27 -35.62
N GLY A 409 64.80 -23.46 -36.54
CA GLY A 409 66.17 -22.89 -36.46
C GLY A 409 66.40 -21.56 -37.16
N LYS A 410 65.46 -20.98 -37.91
CA LYS A 410 65.74 -19.80 -38.78
C LYS A 410 65.04 -18.50 -38.41
N PHE A 411 64.26 -18.45 -37.33
CA PHE A 411 63.52 -17.23 -36.94
C PHE A 411 63.96 -16.62 -35.60
N LEU A 412 65.10 -17.05 -35.03
CA LEU A 412 65.65 -16.46 -33.80
C LEU A 412 66.91 -15.61 -34.00
N ASP A 413 67.30 -15.30 -35.24
CA ASP A 413 68.37 -14.33 -35.51
C ASP A 413 67.99 -13.45 -36.71
N SER A 414 67.22 -12.39 -36.44
CA SER A 414 67.11 -11.15 -37.25
C SER A 414 66.42 -10.06 -36.43
#